data_AF-A0AAD7NJW6-F1
#
_entry.id   AF-A0AAD7NJW6-F1
#
_cell.length_a   1.000
_cell.length_b   1.000
_cell.length_c   1.000
_cell.angle_alpha   90.00
_cell.angle_beta   90.00
_cell.angle_gamma   90.00
#
_symmetry.space_group_name_H-M   'P 1'
#
loop_
_entity.id
_entity.type
_entity.pdbx_description
1 polymer ?
#
loop_
_entity_poly.entity_id
_entity_poly.type
_entity_poly.pdbx_seq_one_letter_code
_entity_poly.pdbx_strand_id
1 'polypeptide(L)'
;ITEPVAGTVITTGTSIPFNYEDENPCHSGYTAITVWLSDAEPTGLDGNGNLAAGTFIEEFGSFLNPNFGLHPLPGTTVPPTSLVIPDISSYSFGSAQYLTVVEANEVGSCPP
;
A
#
# COMPACT_ATOMS: atom_id res chain seq x y z
N ILE A 1 -0.37 -6.96 -4.79
CA ILE A 1 0.15 -5.81 -5.60
C ILE A 1 0.47 -6.33 -6.99
N THR A 2 -0.07 -5.71 -8.03
CA THR A 2 0.18 -6.10 -9.44
C THR A 2 1.03 -5.07 -10.19
N GLU A 3 1.04 -3.81 -9.74
CA GLU A 3 1.98 -2.78 -10.19
C GLU A 3 2.47 -1.96 -8.98
N PRO A 4 3.75 -1.56 -8.92
CA PRO A 4 4.80 -1.83 -9.91
C PRO A 4 5.28 -3.29 -9.89
N VAL A 5 5.75 -3.81 -11.02
CA VAL A 5 6.39 -5.13 -11.08
C VAL A 5 7.69 -5.16 -10.27
N ALA A 6 8.00 -6.30 -9.65
CA ALA A 6 9.23 -6.48 -8.89
C ALA A 6 10.48 -6.18 -9.74
N GLY A 7 11.43 -5.44 -9.17
CA GLY A 7 12.63 -4.97 -9.88
C GLY A 7 12.43 -3.67 -10.69
N THR A 8 11.25 -3.04 -10.61
CA THR A 8 11.04 -1.70 -11.18
C THR A 8 12.05 -0.72 -10.60
N VAL A 9 12.79 -0.04 -11.48
CA VAL A 9 13.74 1.00 -11.09
C VAL A 9 12.96 2.25 -10.70
N ILE A 10 13.20 2.75 -9.50
CA ILE A 10 12.60 3.98 -9.00
C ILE A 10 13.67 5.07 -8.84
N THR A 11 13.27 6.31 -9.08
CA THR A 11 14.09 7.51 -8.88
C THR A 11 13.25 8.58 -8.18
N THR A 12 13.88 9.42 -7.34
CA THR A 12 13.22 10.54 -6.66
C THR A 12 12.32 11.34 -7.62
N GLY A 13 11.10 11.63 -7.19
CA GLY A 13 10.12 12.44 -7.92
C GLY A 13 9.49 11.76 -9.13
N THR A 14 9.83 10.50 -9.40
CA THR A 14 9.26 9.75 -10.53
C THR A 14 7.87 9.23 -10.15
N SER A 15 6.92 9.35 -11.06
CA SER A 15 5.60 8.72 -10.91
C SER A 15 5.66 7.29 -11.44
N ILE A 16 5.34 6.32 -10.59
CA ILE A 16 5.26 4.90 -10.94
C ILE A 16 3.80 4.45 -10.97
N PRO A 17 3.42 3.50 -11.85
CA PRO A 17 2.09 2.93 -11.82
C PRO A 17 1.87 2.21 -10.49
N PHE A 18 0.66 2.34 -9.95
CA PHE A 18 0.23 1.60 -8.78
C PHE A 18 -1.07 0.90 -9.06
N ASN A 19 -1.05 -0.42 -8.83
CA ASN A 19 -2.23 -1.23 -8.92
C ASN A 19 -2.13 -2.35 -7.88
N TYR A 20 -3.26 -2.59 -7.23
CA TYR A 20 -3.39 -3.59 -6.19
C TYR A 20 -4.66 -4.41 -6.45
N GLU A 21 -4.57 -5.71 -6.22
CA GLU A 21 -5.70 -6.62 -6.30
C GLU A 21 -5.93 -7.15 -4.89
N ASP A 22 -7.11 -6.83 -4.36
CA ASP A 22 -7.60 -7.25 -3.05
C ASP A 22 -7.98 -8.73 -3.11
N GLU A 23 -7.53 -9.52 -2.12
CA GLU A 23 -7.92 -10.93 -1.99
C GLU A 23 -9.41 -11.10 -1.63
N ASN A 24 -9.96 -10.09 -0.96
CA ASN A 24 -11.33 -9.90 -0.51
C ASN A 24 -12.03 -11.20 -0.03
N PRO A 25 -11.44 -11.93 0.93
CA PRO A 25 -11.97 -13.22 1.35
C PRO A 25 -13.38 -13.12 1.96
N CYS A 26 -13.76 -11.93 2.42
CA CYS A 26 -15.03 -11.68 3.11
C CYS A 26 -16.08 -11.02 2.21
N HIS A 27 -15.75 -10.83 0.93
CA HIS A 27 -16.60 -10.12 -0.03
C HIS A 27 -17.07 -8.74 0.47
N SER A 28 -16.21 -8.06 1.23
CA SER A 28 -16.46 -6.72 1.72
C SER A 28 -16.58 -5.77 0.53
N GLY A 29 -17.63 -4.95 0.51
CA GLY A 29 -17.85 -3.99 -0.59
C GLY A 29 -16.76 -2.93 -0.68
N TYR A 30 -16.05 -2.71 0.42
CA TYR A 30 -14.98 -1.74 0.54
C TYR A 30 -13.86 -2.28 1.41
N THR A 31 -12.62 -2.10 1.00
CA THR A 31 -11.43 -2.56 1.74
C THR A 31 -10.56 -1.37 2.08
N ALA A 32 -10.33 -1.15 3.37
CA ALA A 32 -9.43 -0.10 3.84
C ALA A 32 -7.98 -0.59 3.69
N ILE A 33 -7.16 0.21 3.02
CA ILE A 33 -5.75 -0.11 2.79
C ILE A 33 -4.86 1.07 3.16
N THR A 34 -3.63 0.78 3.55
CA THR A 34 -2.57 1.80 3.72
C THR A 34 -1.36 1.38 2.90
N VAL A 35 -0.78 2.33 2.17
CA VAL A 35 0.32 2.06 1.24
C VAL A 35 1.60 2.73 1.73
N TRP A 36 2.68 1.96 1.78
CA TRP A 36 3.96 2.37 2.35
C TRP A 36 5.12 2.03 1.41
N LEU A 37 6.19 2.83 1.49
CA LEU A 37 7.49 2.51 0.92
C LEU A 37 8.50 2.29 2.05
N SER A 38 9.26 1.20 2.02
CA SER A 38 10.31 0.89 3.01
C SER A 38 11.63 0.48 2.35
N ASP A 39 12.74 0.70 3.06
CA ASP A 39 14.11 0.31 2.67
C ASP A 39 14.50 -1.10 3.11
N ALA A 40 13.60 -1.76 3.84
CA ALA A 40 13.72 -3.14 4.27
C ALA A 40 12.39 -3.88 4.03
N GLU A 41 12.51 -5.19 3.89
CA GLU A 41 11.35 -6.08 3.81
C GLU A 41 10.50 -5.94 5.10
N PRO A 42 9.18 -5.73 4.99
CA PRO A 42 8.32 -5.61 6.15
C PRO A 42 8.32 -6.94 6.94
N THR A 43 8.72 -6.89 8.21
CA THR A 43 8.78 -8.08 9.08
C THR A 43 7.49 -8.32 9.87
N GLY A 44 6.59 -7.33 9.86
CA GLY A 44 5.30 -7.39 10.55
C GLY A 44 4.68 -6.01 10.73
N LEU A 45 3.50 -5.99 11.35
CA LEU A 45 2.78 -4.79 11.75
C LEU A 45 2.92 -4.57 13.27
N ASP A 46 2.81 -3.32 13.71
CA ASP A 46 2.73 -2.96 15.12
C ASP A 46 1.34 -3.28 15.71
N GLY A 47 1.15 -3.00 17.00
CA GLY A 47 -0.12 -3.25 17.69
C GLY A 47 -1.31 -2.43 17.18
N ASN A 48 -1.09 -1.45 16.29
CA ASN A 48 -2.12 -0.63 15.67
C ASN A 48 -2.38 -1.04 14.21
N GLY A 49 -1.70 -2.06 13.70
CA GLY A 49 -1.82 -2.49 12.30
C GLY A 49 -1.01 -1.63 11.32
N ASN A 50 -0.06 -0.83 11.80
CA ASN A 50 0.82 -0.02 10.95
C ASN A 50 2.19 -0.69 10.79
N LEU A 51 2.96 -0.27 9.79
CA LEU A 51 4.40 -0.55 9.82
C LEU A 51 5.02 0.14 11.04
N ALA A 52 5.98 -0.52 11.67
CA ALA A 52 6.64 0.01 12.86
C ALA A 52 7.29 1.37 12.55
N ALA A 53 7.20 2.31 13.50
CA ALA A 53 7.79 3.63 13.31
C ALA A 53 9.30 3.52 13.04
N GLY A 54 9.76 4.21 12.00
CA GLY A 54 11.16 4.18 11.57
C GLY A 54 11.54 2.98 10.69
N THR A 55 10.57 2.15 10.28
CA THR A 55 10.80 1.06 9.31
C THR A 55 10.26 1.37 7.91
N PHE A 56 9.84 2.60 7.66
CA PHE A 56 9.33 3.05 6.38
C PHE A 56 9.97 4.39 5.98
N ILE A 57 10.12 4.57 4.68
CA ILE A 57 10.55 5.81 4.04
C ILE A 57 9.38 6.79 3.96
N GLU A 58 8.22 6.30 3.52
CA GLU A 58 7.06 7.13 3.20
C GLU A 58 5.75 6.37 3.44
N GLU A 59 4.76 7.08 3.96
CA GLU A 59 3.36 6.67 3.96
C GLU A 59 2.65 7.43 2.83
N PHE A 60 2.26 6.73 1.76
CA PHE A 60 1.51 7.37 0.68
C PHE A 60 0.07 7.72 1.08
N GLY A 61 -0.42 7.07 2.12
CA GLY A 61 -1.68 7.35 2.77
C GLY A 61 -2.56 6.12 2.94
N SER A 62 -3.71 6.38 3.56
CA SER A 62 -4.78 5.42 3.76
C SER A 62 -5.92 5.67 2.78
N PHE A 63 -6.42 4.60 2.19
CA PHE A 63 -7.40 4.62 1.11
C PHE A 63 -8.53 3.63 1.39
N LEU A 64 -9.66 3.85 0.74
CA LEU A 64 -10.78 2.91 0.71
C LEU A 64 -10.98 2.41 -0.71
N ASN A 65 -10.62 1.15 -0.95
CA ASN A 65 -10.77 0.50 -2.24
C ASN A 65 -12.22 0.03 -2.43
N PRO A 66 -12.94 0.49 -3.47
CA PRO A 66 -14.26 -0.03 -3.80
C PRO A 66 -14.16 -1.35 -4.57
N ASN A 67 -14.76 -2.41 -4.03
CA ASN A 67 -14.74 -3.73 -4.66
C ASN A 67 -15.92 -3.93 -5.61
N PHE A 68 -15.85 -4.96 -6.46
CA PHE A 68 -16.95 -5.37 -7.37
C PHE A 68 -17.47 -4.27 -8.32
N GLY A 69 -16.61 -3.29 -8.65
CA GLY A 69 -17.00 -2.15 -9.48
C GLY A 69 -17.96 -1.17 -8.78
N LEU A 70 -18.03 -1.21 -7.44
CA LEU A 70 -18.77 -0.23 -6.67
C LEU A 70 -18.22 1.17 -6.87
N HIS A 71 -19.09 2.17 -6.66
CA HIS A 71 -18.67 3.56 -6.69
C HIS A 71 -17.89 3.92 -5.42
N PRO A 72 -16.94 4.86 -5.51
CA PRO A 72 -16.27 5.42 -4.34
C PRO A 72 -17.28 5.95 -3.31
N LEU A 73 -17.05 5.68 -2.02
CA LEU A 73 -17.90 6.23 -0.98
C LEU A 73 -17.68 7.74 -0.83
N PRO A 74 -18.74 8.55 -0.70
CA PRO A 74 -18.59 9.98 -0.44
C PRO A 74 -17.74 10.25 0.81
N GLY A 75 -16.76 11.14 0.69
CA GLY A 75 -15.86 11.49 1.80
C GLY A 75 -14.71 10.52 2.03
N THR A 76 -14.51 9.54 1.14
CA THR A 76 -13.37 8.60 1.19
C THR A 76 -12.41 8.85 0.04
N THR A 77 -11.15 8.45 0.22
CA THR A 77 -10.10 8.58 -0.80
C THR A 77 -9.86 7.21 -1.42
N VAL A 78 -10.00 7.10 -2.74
CA VAL A 78 -9.65 5.86 -3.46
C VAL A 78 -8.14 5.75 -3.65
N PRO A 79 -7.59 4.52 -3.75
CA PRO A 79 -6.19 4.34 -4.09
C PRO A 79 -5.85 5.05 -5.40
N PRO A 80 -4.71 5.76 -5.48
CA PRO A 80 -4.30 6.41 -6.72
C PRO A 80 -3.88 5.35 -7.75
N THR A 81 -3.87 5.70 -9.04
CA THR A 81 -3.34 4.81 -10.09
C THR A 81 -1.83 4.96 -10.29
N SER A 82 -1.20 5.88 -9.55
CA SER A 82 0.23 6.11 -9.58
C SER A 82 0.72 6.68 -8.25
N LEU A 83 1.97 6.40 -7.92
CA LEU A 83 2.64 6.90 -6.72
C LEU A 83 3.83 7.74 -7.14
N VAL A 84 3.99 8.91 -6.52
CA VAL A 84 5.14 9.78 -6.75
C VAL A 84 6.22 9.44 -5.74
N ILE A 85 7.33 8.90 -6.21
CA ILE A 85 8.43 8.47 -5.34
C ILE A 85 8.97 9.68 -4.56
N PRO A 86 9.06 9.59 -3.21
CA PRO A 86 9.58 10.67 -2.39
C PRO A 86 11.08 10.88 -2.65
N ASP A 87 11.69 11.85 -1.96
CA ASP A 87 13.13 11.95 -2.00
C ASP A 87 13.79 10.77 -1.28
N ILE A 88 14.40 9.89 -2.08
CA ILE A 88 15.14 8.72 -1.62
C ILE A 88 16.65 8.90 -1.73
N SER A 89 17.14 10.14 -1.91
CA SER A 89 18.57 10.43 -2.10
C SER A 89 19.45 10.08 -0.89
N SER A 90 18.87 9.97 0.31
CA SER A 90 19.55 9.51 1.52
C SER A 90 19.74 7.99 1.60
N TYR A 91 19.10 7.22 0.72
CA TYR A 91 19.21 5.77 0.66
C TYR A 91 20.21 5.34 -0.41
N SER A 92 20.95 4.27 -0.14
CA SER A 92 22.02 3.80 -1.02
C SER A 92 21.48 3.31 -2.38
N PHE A 93 22.06 3.79 -3.47
CA PHE A 93 21.73 3.34 -4.81
C PHE A 93 21.93 1.80 -4.94
N GLY A 94 20.93 1.11 -5.49
CA GLY A 94 20.94 -0.35 -5.63
C GLY A 94 20.43 -1.13 -4.40
N SER A 95 20.02 -0.45 -3.33
CA SER A 95 19.26 -1.09 -2.25
C SER A 95 17.83 -1.40 -2.70
N ALA A 96 17.33 -2.59 -2.37
CA ALA A 96 15.96 -2.97 -2.66
C ALA A 96 15.00 -2.10 -1.84
N GLN A 97 13.97 -1.61 -2.51
CA GLN A 97 12.90 -0.85 -1.88
C GLN A 97 11.62 -1.69 -1.97
N TYR A 98 10.82 -1.63 -0.93
CA TYR A 98 9.66 -2.50 -0.75
C TYR A 98 8.40 -1.65 -0.70
N LEU A 99 7.51 -1.88 -1.64
CA LEU A 99 6.16 -1.33 -1.59
C LEU A 99 5.29 -2.28 -0.79
N THR A 100 4.69 -1.78 0.28
CA THR A 100 3.82 -2.56 1.16
C THR A 100 2.41 -2.02 1.09
N VAL A 101 1.44 -2.91 0.91
CA VAL A 101 0.02 -2.62 1.07
C VAL A 101 -0.45 -3.38 2.30
N VAL A 102 -0.98 -2.65 3.28
CA VAL A 102 -1.58 -3.22 4.47
C VAL A 102 -3.09 -3.11 4.31
N GLU A 103 -3.77 -4.24 4.25
CA GLU A 103 -5.23 -4.27 4.36
C GLU A 103 -5.60 -4.28 5.84
N ALA A 104 -6.54 -3.41 6.23
CA ALA A 104 -7.16 -3.48 7.54
C ALA A 104 -8.05 -4.73 7.56
N ASN A 105 -7.44 -5.86 7.89
CA ASN A 105 -8.09 -7.17 7.91
C ASN A 105 -9.35 -7.16 8.76
N GLU A 106 -10.49 -7.47 8.12
CA GLU A 106 -11.71 -7.97 8.78
C GLU A 106 -11.57 -9.47 9.16
N VAL A 107 -10.39 -10.08 8.96
CA VAL A 107 -10.09 -11.54 8.99
C VAL A 107 -10.43 -12.25 10.31
N GLY A 108 -10.82 -11.54 11.36
CA GLY A 108 -11.37 -12.12 12.58
C GLY A 108 -12.91 -12.22 12.65
N SER A 109 -13.63 -11.58 11.73
CA SER A 109 -15.08 -11.32 11.85
C SER A 109 -15.92 -11.85 10.69
N CYS A 110 -15.30 -12.51 9.72
CA CYS A 110 -16.00 -13.00 8.54
C CYS A 110 -16.80 -14.25 8.93
N PRO A 111 -18.16 -14.22 8.86
CA PRO A 111 -18.96 -15.39 9.17
C PRO A 111 -18.59 -16.53 8.19
N PRO A 112 -18.54 -17.79 8.64
CA PRO A 112 -18.34 -18.93 7.76
C PRO A 112 -19.50 -19.11 6.76
#